data_AF-A0A926C1Y4-F1
#
_entry.id   AF-A0A926C1Y4-F1
#
_cell.length_a   1.000
_cell.length_b   1.000
_cell.length_c   1.000
_cell.angle_alpha   90.00
_cell.angle_beta   90.00
_cell.angle_gamma   90.00
#
_symmetry.space_group_name_H-M   'P 1'
#
loop_
_entity.id
_entity.type
_entity.pdbx_description
1 polymer ?
#
loop_
_entity_poly.entity_id
_entity_poly.type
_entity_poly.pdbx_seq_one_letter_code
_entity_poly.pdbx_strand_id
1 'polypeptide(L)'
;MKQTSFLTSLRPHLPFVLGLFVLASLFFLPAWQGKVLNQYDARASLAASQEIRQIAKETGRMPIWTDAMFGGMPAYLVAYDFPNTFVGKAVYAAIGAIPNPVNMMFVEMLAAYILLIVLGASGAPMNRWLAALGAVAYGFGTYNIQIIEAGHTSKVFAMAFAPGILAGTILALRGKYWLGGSLTAFFLCLELGANHIQ
;
A
#
# COMPACT_ATOMS: atom_id res chain seq x y z
N MET A 1 -28.90 -25.71 -2.87
CA MET A 1 -27.91 -24.80 -2.26
C MET A 1 -28.08 -23.42 -2.87
N LYS A 2 -28.46 -22.39 -2.10
CA LYS A 2 -28.51 -21.01 -2.62
C LYS A 2 -27.07 -20.60 -2.94
N GLN A 3 -26.74 -20.41 -4.21
CA GLN A 3 -25.49 -19.76 -4.58
C GLN A 3 -25.54 -18.34 -4.01
N THR A 4 -24.80 -18.10 -2.94
CA THR A 4 -24.61 -16.74 -2.43
C THR A 4 -23.77 -15.99 -3.45
N SER A 5 -24.31 -14.90 -3.97
CA SER A 5 -23.56 -13.98 -4.82
C SER A 5 -22.31 -13.49 -4.08
N PHE A 6 -21.21 -13.27 -4.82
CA PHE A 6 -19.96 -12.71 -4.29
C PHE A 6 -20.19 -11.45 -3.44
N LEU A 7 -21.14 -10.60 -3.85
CA LEU A 7 -21.52 -9.40 -3.10
C LEU A 7 -22.16 -9.72 -1.75
N THR A 8 -22.98 -10.76 -1.66
CA THR A 8 -23.58 -11.20 -0.39
C THR A 8 -22.56 -11.82 0.55
N SER A 9 -21.47 -12.41 0.04
CA SER A 9 -20.37 -12.91 0.88
C SER A 9 -19.47 -11.81 1.43
N LEU A 10 -19.43 -10.62 0.82
CA LEU A 10 -18.62 -9.49 1.29
C LEU A 10 -19.27 -8.68 2.42
N ARG A 11 -20.60 -8.64 2.48
CA ARG A 11 -21.37 -7.91 3.51
C ARG A 11 -20.86 -8.08 4.96
N PRO A 12 -20.56 -9.31 5.46
CA PRO A 12 -20.11 -9.47 6.84
C PRO A 12 -18.70 -8.93 7.12
N HIS A 13 -17.93 -8.55 6.10
CA HIS A 13 -16.60 -7.94 6.26
C HIS A 13 -16.65 -6.41 6.37
N LEU A 14 -17.73 -5.79 5.91
CA LEU A 14 -17.86 -4.33 5.86
C LEU A 14 -17.69 -3.66 7.25
N PRO A 15 -18.29 -4.15 8.35
CA PRO A 15 -18.10 -3.55 9.66
C PRO A 15 -16.64 -3.59 10.12
N PHE A 16 -15.89 -4.65 9.78
CA PHE A 16 -14.49 -4.78 10.14
C PHE A 16 -13.62 -3.82 9.34
N VAL A 17 -13.83 -3.72 8.02
CA VAL A 17 -13.10 -2.77 7.17
C VAL A 17 -13.35 -1.33 7.61
N LEU A 18 -14.61 -0.97 7.92
CA LEU A 18 -14.94 0.33 8.48
C LEU A 18 -14.29 0.55 9.85
N GLY A 19 -14.27 -0.46 10.72
CA GLY A 19 -13.59 -0.40 12.00
C GLY A 19 -12.08 -0.12 11.86
N LEU A 20 -11.39 -0.80 10.95
CA LEU A 20 -9.97 -0.55 10.65
C LEU A 20 -9.75 0.88 10.14
N PHE A 21 -10.61 1.37 9.24
CA PHE A 21 -10.55 2.74 8.75
C PHE A 21 -10.73 3.77 9.86
N VAL A 22 -11.71 3.56 10.74
CA VAL A 22 -11.98 4.43 11.89
C VAL A 22 -10.80 4.41 12.85
N LEU A 23 -10.21 3.25 13.14
CA LEU A 23 -9.03 3.15 14.01
C LEU A 23 -7.82 3.92 13.46
N ALA A 24 -7.50 3.76 12.18
CA ALA A 24 -6.44 4.55 11.52
C ALA A 24 -6.73 6.06 11.58
N SER A 25 -7.99 6.43 11.33
CA SER A 25 -8.43 7.83 11.33
C SER A 25 -8.36 8.48 12.72
N LEU A 26 -8.70 7.73 13.77
CA LEU A 26 -8.61 8.19 15.15
C LEU A 26 -7.16 8.34 15.60
N PHE A 27 -6.30 7.40 15.24
CA PHE A 27 -4.87 7.48 15.58
C PHE A 27 -4.18 8.69 14.92
N PHE A 28 -4.51 8.96 13.66
CA PHE A 28 -4.01 10.13 12.92
C PHE A 28 -5.05 11.24 12.79
N LEU A 29 -5.84 11.50 13.85
CA LEU A 29 -6.86 12.55 13.86
C LEU A 29 -6.34 13.93 13.40
N PRO A 30 -5.11 14.38 13.75
CA PRO A 30 -4.54 15.63 13.26
C PRO A 30 -4.47 15.73 11.72
N ALA A 31 -4.34 14.62 11.00
CA ALA A 31 -4.28 14.62 9.53
C ALA A 31 -5.57 15.16 8.90
N TRP A 32 -6.72 14.88 9.53
CA TRP A 32 -8.02 15.43 9.11
C TRP A 32 -8.16 16.93 9.34
N GLN A 33 -7.30 17.52 10.18
CA GLN A 33 -7.24 18.96 10.44
C GLN A 33 -6.27 19.68 9.48
N GLY A 34 -5.73 18.97 8.48
CA GLY A 34 -4.73 19.50 7.55
C GLY A 34 -3.31 19.56 8.13
N LYS A 35 -3.06 18.96 9.29
CA LYS A 35 -1.70 18.86 9.83
C LYS A 35 -0.96 17.73 9.11
N VAL A 36 0.29 18.00 8.74
CA VAL A 36 1.14 17.06 8.01
C VAL A 36 2.28 16.60 8.91
N LEU A 37 2.63 15.31 8.81
CA LEU A 37 3.73 14.74 9.55
C LEU A 37 5.07 15.26 9.02
N ASN A 38 5.98 15.62 9.93
CA ASN A 38 7.30 16.09 9.55
C ASN A 38 8.23 14.93 9.21
N GLN A 39 8.14 14.46 7.96
CA GLN A 39 8.89 13.31 7.46
C GLN A 39 10.26 13.73 6.91
N TYR A 40 11.34 13.31 7.58
CA TYR A 40 12.72 13.64 7.16
C TYR A 40 13.06 13.06 5.79
N ASP A 41 12.75 11.78 5.55
CA ASP A 41 13.13 11.10 4.31
C ASP A 41 12.34 11.63 3.11
N ALA A 42 11.10 12.04 3.33
CA ALA A 42 10.30 12.70 2.30
C ALA A 42 10.97 14.01 1.86
N ARG A 43 11.49 14.81 2.79
CA ARG A 43 12.24 16.04 2.47
C ARG A 43 13.56 15.75 1.79
N ALA A 44 14.31 14.75 2.27
CA ALA A 44 15.56 14.33 1.67
C ALA A 44 15.37 13.83 0.22
N SER A 45 14.34 13.03 -0.03
CA SER A 45 13.96 12.56 -1.38
C SER A 45 13.55 13.70 -2.31
N LEU A 46 12.81 14.69 -1.78
CA LEU A 46 12.46 15.90 -2.54
C LEU A 46 13.69 16.73 -2.93
N ALA A 47 14.70 16.82 -2.06
CA ALA A 47 15.94 17.50 -2.34
C ALA A 47 16.79 16.72 -3.37
N ALA A 48 16.92 15.41 -3.17
CA ALA A 48 17.67 14.52 -4.05
C ALA A 48 17.12 14.49 -5.49
N SER A 49 15.81 14.65 -5.65
CA SER A 49 15.14 14.64 -6.96
C SER A 49 15.01 16.00 -7.66
N GLN A 50 15.62 17.07 -7.12
CA GLN A 50 15.47 18.42 -7.68
C GLN A 50 15.95 18.54 -9.13
N GLU A 51 17.16 18.06 -9.43
CA GLU A 51 17.73 18.15 -10.78
C GLU A 51 16.85 17.43 -11.80
N ILE A 52 16.44 16.19 -11.48
CA ILE A 52 15.55 15.38 -12.32
C ILE A 52 14.25 16.15 -12.63
N ARG A 53 13.63 16.73 -11.60
CA ARG A 53 12.39 17.51 -11.73
C ARG A 53 12.58 18.78 -12.53
N GLN A 54 13.73 19.44 -12.39
CA GLN A 54 14.04 20.64 -13.15
C GLN A 54 14.19 20.32 -14.65
N ILE A 55 15.00 19.31 -14.99
CA ILE A 55 15.17 18.85 -16.37
C ILE A 55 13.83 18.43 -16.97
N ALA A 56 12.99 17.73 -16.19
CA ALA A 56 11.65 17.34 -16.62
C ALA A 56 10.73 18.54 -16.91
N LYS A 57 10.82 19.62 -16.13
CA LYS A 57 10.06 20.86 -16.36
C LYS A 57 10.53 21.59 -17.63
N GLU A 58 11.83 21.60 -17.90
CA GLU A 58 12.42 22.33 -19.03
C GLU A 58 12.26 21.58 -20.36
N THR A 59 12.43 20.26 -20.35
CA THR A 59 12.47 19.43 -21.56
C THR A 59 11.16 18.66 -21.81
N GLY A 60 10.28 18.58 -20.81
CA GLY A 60 9.09 17.74 -20.84
C GLY A 60 9.38 16.24 -20.70
N ARG A 61 10.63 15.83 -20.44
CA ARG A 61 11.03 14.42 -20.27
C ARG A 61 11.86 14.23 -19.01
N MET A 62 11.52 13.22 -18.22
CA MET A 62 12.34 12.82 -17.07
C MET A 62 13.68 12.24 -17.57
N PRO A 63 14.84 12.77 -17.13
CA PRO A 63 16.13 12.19 -17.48
C PRO A 63 16.26 10.80 -16.85
N ILE A 64 17.08 9.93 -17.45
CA ILE A 64 17.37 8.58 -16.91
C ILE A 64 18.59 8.57 -15.99
N TRP A 65 19.31 9.69 -15.88
CA TRP A 65 20.51 9.88 -15.07
C TRP A 65 20.48 11.26 -14.41
N THR A 66 21.01 11.37 -13.19
CA THR A 66 21.19 12.62 -12.43
C THR A 66 22.64 12.74 -12.00
N ASP A 67 23.26 13.90 -12.22
CA ASP A 67 24.64 14.18 -11.84
C ASP A 67 24.74 14.79 -10.44
N ALA A 68 23.62 15.33 -9.93
CA ALA A 68 23.54 15.98 -8.62
C ALA A 68 23.75 15.02 -7.44
N MET A 69 23.52 13.71 -7.61
CA MET A 69 23.69 12.71 -6.54
C MET A 69 25.03 11.99 -6.65
N PHE A 70 25.95 12.26 -5.71
CA PHE A 70 27.22 11.52 -5.53
C PHE A 70 28.06 11.34 -6.81
N GLY A 71 28.01 12.32 -7.73
CA GLY A 71 28.75 12.27 -9.00
C GLY A 71 28.07 11.45 -10.11
N GLY A 72 26.82 11.04 -9.91
CA GLY A 72 26.02 10.34 -10.90
C GLY A 72 25.20 9.19 -10.33
N MET A 73 23.91 9.12 -10.65
CA MET A 73 23.03 7.98 -10.33
C MET A 73 21.91 7.80 -11.38
N PRO A 74 21.45 6.57 -11.65
CA PRO A 74 20.26 6.37 -12.45
C PRO A 74 19.00 7.00 -11.81
N ALA A 75 18.31 7.86 -12.56
CA ALA A 75 17.17 8.64 -12.06
C ALA A 75 15.98 7.77 -11.64
N TYR A 76 15.82 6.57 -12.21
CA TYR A 76 14.77 5.62 -11.83
C TYR A 76 14.93 5.01 -10.43
N LEU A 77 16.10 5.17 -9.81
CA LEU A 77 16.34 4.82 -8.39
C LEU A 77 16.08 6.01 -7.44
N VAL A 78 15.86 7.22 -7.98
CA VAL A 78 15.72 8.46 -7.20
C VAL A 78 14.31 9.01 -7.32
N ALA A 79 13.89 9.33 -8.54
CA ALA A 79 12.56 9.80 -8.86
C ALA A 79 12.32 9.65 -10.37
N TYR A 80 11.42 8.76 -10.78
CA TYR A 80 11.05 8.61 -12.17
C TYR A 80 9.58 8.26 -12.28
N ASP A 81 8.86 8.96 -13.17
CA ASP A 81 7.47 8.64 -13.45
C ASP A 81 7.39 7.60 -14.56
N PHE A 82 6.84 6.43 -14.24
CA PHE A 82 6.53 5.40 -15.23
C PHE A 82 5.13 5.67 -15.80
N PRO A 83 5.01 6.12 -17.06
CA PRO A 83 3.73 6.59 -17.60
C PRO A 83 2.66 5.49 -17.66
N ASN A 84 3.07 4.25 -17.90
CA ASN A 84 2.18 3.13 -18.19
C ASN A 84 1.71 2.34 -16.95
N THR A 85 1.92 2.85 -15.73
CA THR A 85 1.49 2.21 -14.47
C THR A 85 0.03 2.55 -14.11
N PHE A 86 -0.89 2.41 -15.07
CA PHE A 86 -2.28 2.88 -14.94
C PHE A 86 -3.01 2.35 -13.70
N VAL A 87 -2.85 1.06 -13.39
CA VAL A 87 -3.46 0.44 -12.20
C VAL A 87 -2.92 1.07 -10.92
N GLY A 88 -1.60 1.21 -10.83
CA GLY A 88 -0.93 1.90 -9.72
C GLY A 88 -1.45 3.32 -9.57
N LYS A 89 -1.44 4.11 -10.65
CA LYS A 89 -1.92 5.51 -10.65
C LYS A 89 -3.38 5.61 -10.20
N ALA A 90 -4.26 4.72 -10.66
CA ALA A 90 -5.66 4.70 -10.24
C ALA A 90 -5.82 4.37 -8.75
N VAL A 91 -5.08 3.37 -8.24
CA VAL A 91 -5.12 3.01 -6.81
C VAL A 91 -4.54 4.12 -5.95
N TYR A 92 -3.40 4.71 -6.33
CA TYR A 92 -2.79 5.84 -5.63
C TYR A 92 -3.72 7.07 -5.60
N ALA A 93 -4.46 7.32 -6.68
CA ALA A 93 -5.48 8.38 -6.69
C ALA A 93 -6.64 8.07 -5.73
N ALA A 94 -7.12 6.82 -5.69
CA ALA A 94 -8.20 6.42 -4.80
C ALA A 94 -7.80 6.51 -3.32
N ILE A 95 -6.62 6.01 -2.94
CA ILE A 95 -6.11 6.10 -1.56
C ILE A 95 -5.66 7.53 -1.21
N GLY A 96 -5.33 8.35 -2.21
CA GLY A 96 -5.00 9.77 -2.05
C GLY A 96 -6.19 10.64 -1.66
N ALA A 97 -7.43 10.14 -1.80
CA ALA A 97 -8.62 10.79 -1.26
C ALA A 97 -8.68 10.77 0.29
N ILE A 98 -7.89 9.89 0.92
CA ILE A 98 -7.76 9.78 2.37
C ILE A 98 -6.48 10.50 2.80
N PRO A 99 -6.49 11.32 3.86
CA PRO A 99 -5.31 12.04 4.32
C PRO A 99 -4.12 11.11 4.64
N ASN A 100 -2.91 11.54 4.30
CA ASN A 100 -1.69 10.89 4.75
C ASN A 100 -1.42 11.29 6.23
N PRO A 101 -1.09 10.34 7.14
CA PRO A 101 -0.79 8.91 6.92
C PRO A 101 -1.95 7.94 7.23
N VAL A 102 -3.19 8.43 7.38
CA VAL A 102 -4.38 7.57 7.59
C VAL A 102 -4.49 6.52 6.48
N ASN A 103 -4.26 6.94 5.24
CA ASN A 103 -4.33 6.07 4.08
C ASN A 103 -3.32 4.91 4.13
N MET A 104 -2.07 5.17 4.48
CA MET A 104 -1.00 4.18 4.59
C MET A 104 -1.35 3.09 5.59
N MET A 105 -1.66 3.50 6.82
CA MET A 105 -1.98 2.57 7.89
C MET A 105 -3.26 1.79 7.61
N PHE A 106 -4.27 2.42 7.01
CA PHE A 106 -5.49 1.73 6.61
C PHE A 106 -5.22 0.66 5.56
N VAL A 107 -4.41 0.95 4.54
CA VAL A 107 -4.08 -0.02 3.47
C VAL A 107 -3.28 -1.20 4.03
N GLU A 108 -2.32 -0.96 4.93
CA GLU A 108 -1.58 -2.03 5.63
C GLU A 108 -2.54 -2.97 6.39
N MET A 109 -3.42 -2.40 7.22
CA MET A 109 -4.40 -3.19 7.96
C MET A 109 -5.38 -3.93 7.04
N LEU A 110 -5.83 -3.28 5.96
CA LEU A 110 -6.76 -3.88 5.01
C LEU A 110 -6.15 -5.08 4.30
N ALA A 111 -4.91 -4.97 3.83
CA ALA A 111 -4.23 -6.07 3.14
C ALA A 111 -3.93 -7.22 4.11
N ALA A 112 -3.48 -6.92 5.33
CA ALA A 112 -3.30 -7.93 6.38
C ALA A 112 -4.62 -8.63 6.72
N TYR A 113 -5.73 -7.89 6.80
CA TYR A 113 -7.06 -8.47 7.02
C TYR A 113 -7.45 -9.44 5.90
N ILE A 114 -7.24 -9.05 4.63
CA ILE A 114 -7.52 -9.92 3.47
C ILE A 114 -6.71 -11.22 3.58
N LEU A 115 -5.41 -11.13 3.87
CA LEU A 115 -4.56 -12.30 4.07
C LEU A 115 -5.07 -13.21 5.19
N LEU A 116 -5.39 -12.64 6.35
CA LEU A 116 -5.88 -13.41 7.50
C LEU A 116 -7.24 -14.06 7.25
N ILE A 117 -8.12 -13.44 6.46
CA ILE A 117 -9.36 -14.06 6.02
C ILE A 117 -9.09 -15.24 5.08
N VAL A 118 -8.15 -15.12 4.14
CA VAL A 118 -7.75 -16.23 3.27
C VAL A 118 -7.12 -17.37 4.08
N LEU A 119 -6.31 -17.05 5.08
CA LEU A 119 -5.75 -18.02 6.04
C LEU A 119 -6.82 -18.62 6.98
N GLY A 120 -7.90 -17.90 7.26
CA GLY A 120 -9.05 -18.43 8.00
C GLY A 120 -9.88 -19.41 7.20
N ALA A 121 -10.07 -19.14 5.90
CA ALA A 121 -10.77 -20.03 4.97
C ALA A 121 -10.05 -21.39 4.78
N SER A 122 -8.84 -21.57 5.34
CA SER A 122 -8.04 -22.80 5.32
C SER A 122 -8.49 -23.88 6.31
N GLY A 123 -9.50 -23.63 7.14
CA GLY A 123 -9.83 -24.50 8.28
C GLY A 123 -9.09 -24.15 9.57
N ALA A 124 -8.34 -23.04 9.59
CA ALA A 124 -7.91 -22.44 10.85
C ALA A 124 -9.13 -21.82 11.56
N PRO A 125 -9.23 -21.87 12.89
CA PRO A 125 -10.32 -21.25 13.65
C PRO A 125 -10.18 -19.71 13.68
N MET A 126 -10.12 -19.08 12.51
CA MET A 126 -10.00 -17.64 12.36
C MET A 126 -11.40 -17.07 12.11
N ASN A 127 -12.08 -16.67 13.19
CA ASN A 127 -13.26 -15.83 13.04
C ASN A 127 -12.82 -14.46 12.49
N ARG A 128 -13.71 -13.75 11.77
CA ARG A 128 -13.49 -12.40 11.25
C ARG A 128 -12.95 -11.43 12.32
N TRP A 129 -13.34 -11.63 13.57
CA TRP A 129 -12.80 -10.91 14.72
C TRP A 129 -11.30 -11.10 14.93
N LEU A 130 -10.81 -12.34 14.84
CA LEU A 130 -9.39 -12.63 15.01
C LEU A 130 -8.57 -12.11 13.82
N ALA A 131 -9.12 -12.21 12.61
CA ALA A 131 -8.51 -11.57 11.43
C ALA A 131 -8.43 -10.05 11.58
N ALA A 132 -9.48 -9.40 12.10
CA ALA A 132 -9.46 -7.97 12.37
C ALA A 132 -8.44 -7.61 13.47
N LEU A 133 -8.37 -8.40 14.55
CA LEU A 133 -7.38 -8.19 15.61
C LEU A 133 -5.95 -8.32 15.07
N GLY A 134 -5.68 -9.34 14.26
CA GLY A 134 -4.37 -9.52 13.63
C GLY A 134 -4.03 -8.41 12.64
N ALA A 135 -5.02 -7.91 11.89
CA ALA A 135 -4.85 -6.74 11.03
C ALA A 135 -4.49 -5.48 11.81
N VAL A 136 -5.18 -5.23 12.93
CA VAL A 136 -4.84 -4.13 13.87
C VAL A 136 -3.43 -4.31 14.41
N ALA A 137 -3.07 -5.52 14.86
CA ALA A 137 -1.72 -5.81 15.36
C ALA A 137 -0.64 -5.57 14.30
N TYR A 138 -0.94 -5.88 13.03
CA TYR A 138 -0.04 -5.59 11.92
C TYR A 138 0.13 -4.09 11.70
N GLY A 139 -0.97 -3.33 11.55
CA GLY A 139 -0.88 -1.88 11.31
C GLY A 139 -0.27 -1.09 12.47
N PHE A 140 -0.56 -1.48 13.72
CA PHE A 140 -0.01 -0.86 14.92
C PHE A 140 1.35 -1.44 15.34
N GLY A 141 1.96 -2.29 14.52
CA GLY A 141 3.33 -2.74 14.75
C GLY A 141 4.28 -1.55 14.83
N THR A 142 5.14 -1.51 15.85
CA THR A 142 6.04 -0.37 16.12
C THR A 142 6.83 0.06 14.89
N TYR A 143 7.31 -0.91 14.11
CA TYR A 143 8.06 -0.64 12.88
C TYR A 143 7.23 0.13 11.83
N ASN A 144 5.96 -0.23 11.62
CA ASN A 144 5.09 0.41 10.65
C ASN A 144 4.82 1.87 11.02
N ILE A 145 4.62 2.14 12.31
CA ILE A 145 4.46 3.52 12.79
C ILE A 145 5.77 4.31 12.60
N GLN A 146 6.91 3.72 12.95
CA GLN A 146 8.22 4.36 12.82
C GLN A 146 8.57 4.69 11.36
N ILE A 147 8.26 3.79 10.42
CA ILE A 147 8.61 3.98 9.03
C ILE A 147 7.69 4.99 8.31
N ILE A 148 6.43 5.07 8.76
CA ILE A 148 5.50 6.14 8.39
C ILE A 148 6.04 7.48 8.89
N GLU A 149 6.52 7.54 10.13
CA GLU A 149 7.08 8.78 10.71
C GLU A 149 8.33 9.26 9.98
N ALA A 150 9.23 8.35 9.63
CA ALA A 150 10.44 8.67 8.88
C ALA A 150 10.12 9.23 7.47
N GLY A 151 9.06 8.72 6.84
CA GLY A 151 8.64 9.14 5.50
C GLY A 151 9.08 8.21 4.37
N HIS A 152 9.41 6.97 4.70
CA HIS A 152 9.74 5.91 3.74
C HIS A 152 8.47 5.37 3.06
N THR A 153 7.71 6.25 2.42
CA THR A 153 6.35 5.98 1.91
C THR A 153 6.29 4.81 0.94
N SER A 154 7.27 4.68 0.03
CA SER A 154 7.37 3.54 -0.89
C SER A 154 7.50 2.20 -0.15
N LYS A 155 8.29 2.15 0.93
CA LYS A 155 8.48 0.95 1.76
C LYS A 155 7.22 0.60 2.55
N VAL A 156 6.53 1.61 3.07
CA VAL A 156 5.24 1.44 3.75
C VAL A 156 4.24 0.78 2.81
N PHE A 157 4.10 1.28 1.58
CA PHE A 157 3.20 0.67 0.60
C PHE A 157 3.64 -0.73 0.15
N ALA A 158 4.94 -0.98 0.03
CA ALA A 158 5.46 -2.31 -0.26
C ALA A 158 5.04 -3.34 0.81
N MET A 159 5.26 -2.99 2.08
CA MET A 159 4.77 -3.81 3.20
C MET A 159 3.25 -3.95 3.19
N ALA A 160 2.52 -2.91 2.81
CA ALA A 160 1.07 -2.96 2.71
C ALA A 160 0.58 -3.90 1.59
N PHE A 161 1.26 -3.98 0.44
CA PHE A 161 0.81 -4.81 -0.68
C PHE A 161 1.27 -6.28 -0.56
N ALA A 162 2.39 -6.55 0.13
CA ALA A 162 2.91 -7.90 0.32
C ALA A 162 1.89 -8.92 0.90
N PRO A 163 1.09 -8.61 1.95
CA PRO A 163 0.02 -9.48 2.42
C PRO A 163 -1.01 -9.80 1.34
N GLY A 164 -1.34 -8.85 0.48
CA GLY A 164 -2.26 -9.02 -0.64
C GLY A 164 -1.73 -9.99 -1.71
N ILE A 165 -0.43 -9.89 -2.03
CA ILE A 165 0.27 -10.85 -2.91
C ILE A 165 0.17 -12.25 -2.32
N LEU A 166 0.50 -12.42 -1.04
CA LEU A 166 0.43 -13.71 -0.34
C LEU A 166 -1.00 -14.27 -0.33
N ALA A 167 -2.00 -13.41 -0.08
CA ALA A 167 -3.41 -13.80 -0.07
C ALA A 167 -3.84 -14.37 -1.44
N GLY A 168 -3.48 -13.69 -2.53
CA GLY A 168 -3.75 -14.17 -3.89
C GLY A 168 -3.05 -15.50 -4.19
N THR A 169 -1.78 -15.60 -3.82
CA THR A 169 -0.96 -16.79 -4.10
C THR A 169 -1.52 -18.00 -3.36
N ILE A 170 -1.89 -17.84 -2.08
CA ILE A 170 -2.53 -18.90 -1.30
C ILE A 170 -3.86 -19.35 -1.92
N LEU A 171 -4.68 -18.42 -2.42
CA LEU A 171 -5.93 -18.78 -3.11
C LEU A 171 -5.66 -19.57 -4.39
N ALA A 172 -4.65 -19.18 -5.17
CA ALA A 172 -4.26 -19.87 -6.40
C ALA A 172 -3.76 -21.30 -6.10
N LEU A 173 -2.90 -21.46 -5.08
CA LEU A 173 -2.41 -22.77 -4.63
C LEU A 173 -3.53 -23.69 -4.13
N ARG A 174 -4.69 -23.14 -3.75
CA ARG A 174 -5.88 -23.87 -3.28
C ARG A 174 -6.91 -24.14 -4.37
N GLY A 175 -6.53 -24.02 -5.64
CA GLY A 175 -7.38 -24.34 -6.78
C GLY A 175 -8.33 -23.21 -7.20
N LYS A 176 -8.29 -22.04 -6.55
CA LYS A 176 -9.03 -20.84 -7.00
C LYS A 176 -8.17 -20.03 -7.97
N TYR A 177 -7.75 -20.67 -9.07
CA TYR A 177 -6.73 -20.12 -9.98
C TYR A 177 -7.04 -18.72 -10.50
N TRP A 178 -8.28 -18.49 -10.97
CA TRP A 178 -8.66 -17.18 -11.50
C TRP A 178 -8.68 -16.10 -10.43
N LEU A 179 -9.36 -16.35 -9.30
CA LEU A 179 -9.44 -15.37 -8.22
C LEU A 179 -8.06 -15.10 -7.60
N GLY A 180 -7.30 -16.15 -7.32
CA GLY A 180 -5.97 -16.06 -6.72
C GLY A 180 -4.97 -15.40 -7.66
N GLY A 181 -4.91 -15.84 -8.91
CA GLY A 181 -4.03 -15.28 -9.94
C GLY A 181 -4.31 -13.81 -10.21
N SER A 182 -5.59 -13.42 -10.34
CA SER A 182 -5.95 -12.01 -10.52
C SER A 182 -5.60 -11.16 -9.29
N LEU A 183 -5.80 -11.67 -8.07
CA LEU A 183 -5.46 -10.95 -6.84
C LEU A 183 -3.94 -10.78 -6.67
N THR A 184 -3.17 -11.85 -6.93
CA THR A 184 -1.70 -11.79 -6.93
C THR A 184 -1.20 -10.80 -7.97
N ALA A 185 -1.69 -10.88 -9.22
CA ALA A 185 -1.29 -9.97 -10.29
C ALA A 185 -1.60 -8.51 -9.96
N PHE A 186 -2.77 -8.25 -9.35
CA PHE A 186 -3.16 -6.92 -8.92
C PHE A 186 -2.20 -6.34 -7.88
N PHE A 187 -1.97 -7.05 -6.77
CA PHE A 187 -1.08 -6.55 -5.72
C PHE A 187 0.39 -6.52 -6.16
N LEU A 188 0.84 -7.47 -6.98
CA LEU A 188 2.19 -7.47 -7.54
C LEU A 188 2.40 -6.27 -8.48
N CYS A 189 1.40 -5.90 -9.27
CA CYS A 189 1.46 -4.69 -10.09
C CYS A 189 1.60 -3.42 -9.22
N LEU A 190 0.91 -3.36 -8.07
CA LEU A 190 1.05 -2.25 -7.12
C LEU A 190 2.41 -2.24 -6.45
N GLU A 191 2.94 -3.40 -6.07
CA GLU A 191 4.27 -3.56 -5.47
C GLU A 191 5.37 -3.06 -6.41
N LEU A 192 5.33 -3.48 -7.68
CA LEU A 192 6.25 -2.99 -8.71
C LEU A 192 6.10 -1.48 -8.91
N GLY A 193 4.87 -0.96 -8.83
CA GLY A 193 4.57 0.47 -8.93
C GLY A 193 5.05 1.30 -7.73
N ALA A 194 5.12 0.73 -6.53
CA ALA A 194 5.70 1.37 -5.36
C ALA A 194 7.23 1.58 -5.51
N ASN A 195 7.85 0.87 -6.45
CA ASN A 195 9.26 0.97 -6.83
C ASN A 195 10.21 0.77 -5.63
N HIS A 196 9.82 -0.12 -4.71
CA HIS A 196 10.61 -0.50 -3.54
C HIS A 196 10.94 -2.00 -3.63
N ILE A 197 12.04 -2.32 -4.33
CA ILE A 197 12.44 -3.71 -4.66
C ILE A 197 13.00 -4.46 -3.43
N GLN A 198 13.36 -3.75 -2.36
CA GLN A 198 13.98 -4.25 -1.12
C GLN A 198 13.00 -4.33 0.05
#